data_AF-A0A9P7C1Q2-F1
#
_entry.id   AF-A0A9P7C1Q2-F1
#
_cell.length_a   1.000
_cell.length_b   1.000
_cell.length_c   1.000
_cell.angle_alpha   90.00
_cell.angle_beta   90.00
_cell.angle_gamma   90.00
#
_symmetry.space_group_name_H-M   'P 1'
#
loop_
_entity.id
_entity.type
_entity.pdbx_description
1 polymer ?
#
loop_
_entity_poly.entity_id
_entity_poly.type
_entity_poly.pdbx_seq_one_letter_code
_entity_poly.pdbx_strand_id
1 'polypeptide(L)'
;MSVSDSTVRRVLKKAGFIAFVKPQKRLLRSQNIMKRLQWAKSHQHWTVDDWKRVIFSDETKVNRFASDGKAYAWKLPHEELNSRHVQQTVKHGGGNIMVWSCITWEGVGWIVDVDHRMNSEGYLEVLKDDLLQTMKSYGLDSSRVVFQQDNDPKHTSKIVKEWINQQPFEALEWPPQSPDLNPIEHMWAHLKRELFHSYEAPPTSMHGLWERIGQTWYAISKEECQKYIENTVTHKIVPMFRNFLF
;
A
#
# COMPACT_ATOMS: atom_id res chain seq x y z
N MET A 1 11.94 32.76 39.45
CA MET A 1 11.71 33.64 38.27
C MET A 1 10.82 32.89 37.29
N SER A 2 9.64 33.42 37.01
CA SER A 2 8.75 32.91 35.96
C SER A 2 9.15 33.56 34.64
N VAL A 3 9.39 32.77 33.61
CA VAL A 3 9.72 33.25 32.27
C VAL A 3 8.47 33.13 31.40
N SER A 4 8.12 34.17 30.66
CA SER A 4 6.94 34.15 29.78
C SER A 4 7.17 33.28 28.54
N ASP A 5 6.11 32.65 28.04
CA ASP A 5 6.12 31.87 26.78
C ASP A 5 6.68 32.67 25.59
N SER A 6 6.41 33.98 25.55
CA SER A 6 6.93 34.90 24.54
C SER A 6 8.46 35.02 24.59
N THR A 7 9.03 35.02 25.79
CA THR A 7 10.48 35.06 26.00
C THR A 7 11.13 33.76 25.53
N VAL A 8 10.53 32.60 25.85
CA VAL A 8 11.01 31.28 25.39
C VAL A 8 11.00 31.18 23.86
N ARG A 9 9.88 31.54 23.21
CA ARG A 9 9.78 31.49 21.74
C ARG A 9 10.78 32.42 21.04
N ARG A 10 11.02 33.61 21.59
CA ARG A 10 11.99 34.57 21.04
C ARG A 10 13.42 34.04 21.13
N VAL A 11 13.79 33.43 22.26
CA VAL A 11 15.11 32.82 22.45
C VAL A 11 15.30 31.65 21.48
N LEU A 12 14.31 30.77 21.34
CA LEU A 12 14.35 29.66 20.38
C LEU A 12 14.54 30.15 18.94
N LYS A 13 13.77 31.16 18.52
CA LYS A 13 13.94 31.77 17.19
C LYS A 13 15.32 32.43 17.00
N LYS A 14 15.81 33.16 18.01
CA LYS A 14 17.14 33.79 17.98
C LYS A 14 18.27 32.75 17.89
N ALA A 15 18.06 31.57 18.49
CA ALA A 15 18.97 30.43 18.41
C ALA A 15 18.79 29.61 17.12
N GLY A 16 17.94 30.03 16.18
CA GLY A 16 17.76 29.37 14.88
C GLY A 16 16.78 28.19 14.89
N PHE A 17 16.08 27.92 16.00
CA PHE A 17 15.06 26.88 16.03
C PHE A 17 13.82 27.30 15.26
N ILE A 18 13.31 26.38 14.44
CA ILE A 18 12.04 26.50 13.76
C ILE A 18 10.98 25.65 14.46
N ALA A 19 9.76 26.18 14.56
CA ALA A 19 8.63 25.38 14.99
C ALA A 19 8.14 24.54 13.81
N PHE A 20 7.89 23.25 14.03
CA PHE A 20 7.33 22.35 13.03
C PHE A 20 6.27 21.45 13.65
N VAL A 21 5.33 20.98 12.83
CA VAL A 21 4.33 20.01 13.24
C VAL A 21 5.02 18.65 13.35
N LYS A 22 4.94 18.01 14.52
CA LYS A 22 5.51 16.66 14.71
C LYS A 22 4.84 15.69 13.72
N PRO A 23 5.61 14.96 12.90
CA PRO A 23 5.03 13.96 12.00
C PRO A 23 4.42 12.83 12.83
N GLN A 24 3.20 12.42 12.48
CA GLN A 24 2.55 11.26 13.09
C GLN A 24 3.08 9.98 12.42
N LYS A 25 3.60 9.05 13.21
CA LYS A 25 4.13 7.77 12.75
C LYS A 25 3.60 6.62 13.59
N ARG A 26 3.59 5.41 13.01
CA ARG A 26 3.23 4.21 13.77
C ARG A 26 4.29 3.94 14.82
N LEU A 27 3.86 3.57 16.03
CA LEU A 27 4.77 3.14 17.08
C LEU A 27 5.31 1.75 16.72
N LEU A 28 6.61 1.67 16.44
CA LEU A 28 7.31 0.43 16.15
C LEU A 28 8.10 -0.02 17.38
N ARG A 29 8.18 -1.33 17.60
CA ARG A 29 9.09 -1.90 18.61
C ARG A 29 10.53 -1.67 18.15
N SER A 30 11.46 -1.44 19.08
CA SER A 30 12.88 -1.21 18.79
C SER A 30 13.51 -2.34 17.95
N GLN A 31 13.07 -3.58 18.16
CA GLN A 31 13.50 -4.72 17.34
C GLN A 31 13.06 -4.60 15.88
N ASN A 32 11.82 -4.16 15.62
CA ASN A 32 11.32 -3.97 14.25
C ASN A 32 12.03 -2.79 13.56
N ILE A 33 12.32 -1.74 14.33
CA ILE A 33 13.14 -0.61 13.86
C ILE A 33 14.52 -1.10 13.40
N MET A 34 15.21 -1.91 14.22
CA MET A 34 16.51 -2.47 13.85
C MET A 34 16.44 -3.35 12.61
N LYS A 35 15.43 -4.22 12.51
CA LYS A 35 15.21 -5.07 11.32
C LYS A 35 14.96 -4.24 10.07
N ARG A 36 14.11 -3.20 10.17
CA ARG A 36 13.89 -2.24 9.07
C ARG A 36 15.18 -1.56 8.66
N LEU A 37 15.99 -1.08 9.62
CA LEU A 37 17.29 -0.46 9.31
C LEU A 37 18.25 -1.43 8.61
N GLN A 38 18.31 -2.67 9.08
CA GLN A 38 19.20 -3.69 8.52
C GLN A 38 18.79 -4.07 7.10
N TRP A 39 17.51 -4.34 6.88
CA TRP A 39 16.96 -4.56 5.55
C TRP A 39 17.24 -3.39 4.63
N ALA A 40 17.04 -2.19 5.15
CA ALA A 40 17.29 -0.98 4.41
C ALA A 40 18.78 -0.94 3.97
N LYS A 41 19.72 -1.11 4.91
CA LYS A 41 21.16 -1.15 4.62
C LYS A 41 21.58 -2.22 3.62
N SER A 42 20.95 -3.42 3.63
CA SER A 42 21.31 -4.47 2.66
C SER A 42 20.93 -4.12 1.22
N HIS A 43 19.98 -3.21 1.03
CA HIS A 43 19.52 -2.74 -0.27
C HIS A 43 20.00 -1.31 -0.60
N GLN A 44 20.94 -0.75 0.17
CA GLN A 44 21.38 0.64 0.01
C GLN A 44 22.07 0.95 -1.33
N HIS A 45 22.60 -0.09 -1.98
CA HIS A 45 23.31 0.00 -3.26
C HIS A 45 22.43 -0.41 -4.45
N TRP A 46 21.17 -0.80 -4.22
CA TRP A 46 20.25 -1.13 -5.29
C TRP A 46 19.93 0.12 -6.11
N THR A 47 20.08 -0.02 -7.41
CA THR A 47 19.73 1.00 -8.39
C THR A 47 18.24 0.98 -8.68
N VAL A 48 17.72 1.99 -9.38
CA VAL A 48 16.34 1.95 -9.88
C VAL A 48 16.12 0.70 -10.73
N ASP A 49 17.08 0.32 -11.57
CA ASP A 49 17.00 -0.88 -12.42
C ASP A 49 16.88 -2.19 -11.62
N ASP A 50 17.48 -2.27 -10.42
CA ASP A 50 17.25 -3.40 -9.51
C ASP A 50 15.81 -3.44 -9.02
N TRP A 51 15.25 -2.29 -8.65
CA TRP A 51 13.85 -2.17 -8.22
C TRP A 51 12.86 -2.42 -9.36
N LYS A 52 13.23 -2.19 -10.64
CA LYS A 52 12.38 -2.53 -11.80
C LYS A 52 12.08 -4.02 -11.90
N ARG A 53 12.97 -4.86 -11.34
CA ARG A 53 12.81 -6.32 -11.34
C ARG A 53 11.91 -6.83 -10.22
N VAL A 54 11.50 -5.94 -9.30
CA VAL A 54 10.67 -6.31 -8.15
C VAL A 54 9.19 -6.32 -8.52
N ILE A 55 8.51 -7.43 -8.21
CA ILE A 55 7.06 -7.54 -8.22
C ILE A 55 6.57 -7.29 -6.80
N PHE A 56 5.82 -6.21 -6.59
CA PHE A 56 5.25 -5.87 -5.30
C PHE A 56 3.83 -6.42 -5.20
N SER A 57 3.50 -7.16 -4.16
CA SER A 57 2.18 -7.77 -3.97
C SER A 57 1.62 -7.49 -2.59
N ASP A 58 0.29 -7.49 -2.49
CA ASP A 58 -0.43 -7.35 -1.23
C ASP A 58 -1.92 -7.66 -1.40
N GLU A 59 -2.63 -7.76 -0.28
CA GLU A 59 -4.09 -7.76 -0.24
C GLU A 59 -4.67 -6.41 0.18
N THR A 60 -5.84 -6.05 -0.35
CA THR A 60 -6.63 -4.96 0.19
C THR A 60 -8.11 -5.29 0.26
N LYS A 61 -8.78 -4.69 1.24
CA LYS A 61 -10.23 -4.60 1.28
C LYS A 61 -10.74 -3.44 0.44
N VAL A 62 -11.76 -3.66 -0.38
CA VAL A 62 -12.53 -2.64 -1.09
C VAL A 62 -13.98 -2.71 -0.64
N ASN A 63 -14.47 -1.65 0.02
CA ASN A 63 -15.85 -1.59 0.48
C ASN A 63 -16.80 -1.19 -0.66
N ARG A 64 -18.01 -1.77 -0.69
CA ARG A 64 -19.06 -1.35 -1.65
C ARG A 64 -19.62 0.04 -1.33
N PHE A 65 -19.73 0.37 -0.04
CA PHE A 65 -20.22 1.66 0.43
C PHE A 65 -19.17 2.32 1.31
N ALA A 66 -19.05 3.64 1.13
CA ALA A 66 -18.13 4.53 1.83
C ALA A 66 -16.65 4.19 1.60
N SER A 67 -15.84 5.22 1.35
CA SER A 67 -14.39 5.10 1.50
C SER A 67 -14.05 5.02 2.98
N ASP A 68 -13.00 4.28 3.36
CA ASP A 68 -12.45 4.28 4.73
C ASP A 68 -11.83 5.66 5.13
N GLY A 69 -11.80 6.62 4.19
CA GLY A 69 -11.28 7.97 4.38
C GLY A 69 -12.31 8.98 4.88
N LYS A 70 -11.82 10.15 5.31
CA LYS A 70 -12.66 11.28 5.72
C LYS A 70 -13.30 11.94 4.50
N ALA A 71 -14.62 11.97 4.43
CA ALA A 71 -15.35 12.85 3.53
C ALA A 71 -15.44 14.26 4.15
N TYR A 72 -15.09 15.28 3.38
CA TYR A 72 -15.22 16.67 3.80
C TYR A 72 -16.40 17.31 3.06
N ALA A 73 -17.22 18.05 3.80
CA ALA A 73 -18.30 18.86 3.25
C ALA A 73 -18.20 20.29 3.82
N TRP A 74 -18.54 21.27 2.99
CA TRP A 74 -18.61 22.68 3.39
C TRP A 74 -20.02 23.00 3.87
N LYS A 75 -20.17 23.68 5.00
CA LYS A 75 -21.45 24.25 5.46
C LYS A 75 -21.25 25.65 6.04
N LEU A 76 -22.27 26.49 5.98
CA LEU A 76 -22.22 27.80 6.63
C LEU A 76 -22.31 27.64 8.18
N PRO A 77 -21.75 28.55 8.99
CA PRO A 77 -21.73 28.43 10.45
C PRO A 77 -23.11 28.26 11.10
N HIS A 78 -24.14 28.83 10.49
CA HIS A 78 -25.52 28.83 10.99
C HIS A 78 -26.40 27.77 10.32
N GLU A 79 -25.85 26.98 9.40
CA GLU A 79 -26.61 25.98 8.66
C GLU A 79 -26.66 24.65 9.44
N GLU A 80 -27.86 24.11 9.56
CA GLU A 80 -28.07 22.75 10.04
C GLU A 80 -27.51 21.73 9.04
N LEU A 81 -27.20 20.52 9.52
CA LEU A 81 -26.77 19.45 8.63
C LEU A 81 -27.95 19.01 7.76
N ASN A 82 -27.76 19.01 6.44
CA ASN A 82 -28.73 18.46 5.50
C ASN A 82 -28.20 17.13 4.92
N SER A 83 -29.00 16.42 4.14
CA SER A 83 -28.63 15.11 3.57
C SER A 83 -27.37 15.12 2.70
N ARG A 84 -26.98 16.28 2.14
CA ARG A 84 -25.73 16.44 1.37
C ARG A 84 -24.50 16.62 2.25
N HIS A 85 -24.67 16.96 3.53
CA HIS A 85 -23.61 17.09 4.53
C HIS A 85 -23.39 15.81 5.35
N VAL A 86 -24.17 14.75 5.10
CA VAL A 86 -24.13 13.52 5.88
C VAL A 86 -23.69 12.36 4.98
N GLN A 87 -22.58 11.74 5.36
CA GLN A 87 -22.16 10.49 4.75
C GLN A 87 -23.10 9.37 5.23
N GLN A 88 -23.91 8.83 4.33
CA GLN A 88 -24.83 7.75 4.65
C GLN A 88 -24.05 6.43 4.88
N THR A 89 -24.36 5.76 5.99
CA THR A 89 -23.83 4.44 6.34
C THR A 89 -24.98 3.44 6.43
N VAL A 90 -24.78 2.22 5.93
CA VAL A 90 -25.76 1.14 6.11
C VAL A 90 -25.53 0.41 7.44
N LYS A 91 -26.60 0.13 8.20
CA LYS A 91 -26.52 -0.56 9.50
C LYS A 91 -25.92 -1.97 9.39
N HIS A 92 -26.23 -2.69 8.31
CA HIS A 92 -25.68 -4.01 7.96
C HIS A 92 -25.64 -4.18 6.42
N GLY A 93 -24.81 -5.11 5.92
CA GLY A 93 -24.88 -5.55 4.53
C GLY A 93 -24.17 -4.66 3.52
N GLY A 94 -23.24 -3.81 3.98
CA GLY A 94 -22.45 -2.97 3.08
C GLY A 94 -21.65 -3.77 2.07
N GLY A 95 -21.11 -4.93 2.47
CA GLY A 95 -20.33 -5.78 1.57
C GLY A 95 -18.96 -5.18 1.23
N ASN A 96 -17.98 -6.05 1.13
CA ASN A 96 -16.63 -5.69 0.70
C ASN A 96 -16.05 -6.86 -0.07
N ILE A 97 -15.11 -6.56 -0.96
CA ILE A 97 -14.31 -7.56 -1.66
C ILE A 97 -12.91 -7.44 -1.10
N MET A 98 -12.35 -8.57 -0.68
CA MET A 98 -10.92 -8.66 -0.39
C MET A 98 -10.25 -9.08 -1.69
N VAL A 99 -9.26 -8.31 -2.13
CA VAL A 99 -8.57 -8.57 -3.39
C VAL A 99 -7.10 -8.78 -3.13
N TRP A 100 -6.49 -9.67 -3.90
CA TRP A 100 -5.04 -9.76 -4.05
C TRP A 100 -4.66 -9.27 -5.45
N SER A 101 -3.53 -8.59 -5.54
CA SER A 101 -2.87 -8.37 -6.82
C SER A 101 -1.39 -8.07 -6.60
N CYS A 102 -0.69 -7.85 -7.70
CA CYS A 102 0.67 -7.34 -7.70
C CYS A 102 0.83 -6.19 -8.70
N ILE A 103 1.91 -5.44 -8.56
CA ILE A 103 2.34 -4.44 -9.54
C ILE A 103 3.78 -4.72 -9.93
N THR A 104 4.08 -4.45 -11.20
CA THR A 104 5.41 -4.59 -11.80
C THR A 104 5.81 -3.26 -12.44
N TRP A 105 7.07 -3.16 -12.87
CA TRP A 105 7.52 -2.01 -13.67
C TRP A 105 6.79 -1.88 -15.02
N GLU A 106 6.24 -2.98 -15.52
CA GLU A 106 5.57 -3.06 -16.83
C GLU A 106 4.06 -2.77 -16.75
N GLY A 107 3.48 -2.79 -15.55
CA GLY A 107 2.06 -2.52 -15.34
C GLY A 107 1.48 -3.30 -14.16
N VAL A 108 0.16 -3.18 -14.00
CA VAL A 108 -0.59 -3.90 -12.98
C VAL A 108 -0.65 -5.40 -13.29
N GLY A 109 -0.61 -6.23 -12.25
CA GLY A 109 -0.80 -7.66 -12.35
C GLY A 109 -2.27 -8.06 -12.38
N TRP A 110 -2.52 -9.37 -12.42
CA TRP A 110 -3.85 -9.92 -12.30
C TRP A 110 -4.44 -9.60 -10.93
N ILE A 111 -5.70 -9.13 -10.91
CA ILE A 111 -6.45 -8.88 -9.68
C ILE A 111 -7.46 -10.01 -9.47
N VAL A 112 -7.47 -10.57 -8.26
CA VAL A 112 -8.30 -11.71 -7.90
C VAL A 112 -9.09 -11.41 -6.62
N ASP A 113 -10.36 -11.82 -6.62
CA ASP A 113 -11.20 -11.82 -5.42
C ASP A 113 -10.75 -12.97 -4.53
N VAL A 114 -10.13 -12.61 -3.41
CA VAL A 114 -9.68 -13.55 -2.39
C VAL A 114 -10.69 -13.48 -1.26
N ASP A 115 -11.53 -14.50 -1.13
CA ASP A 115 -12.56 -14.57 -0.09
C ASP A 115 -11.94 -14.25 1.30
N HIS A 116 -12.76 -13.77 2.24
CA HIS A 116 -12.36 -13.30 3.57
C HIS A 116 -11.61 -14.35 4.44
N ARG A 117 -11.43 -15.58 3.94
CA ARG A 117 -10.76 -16.69 4.61
C ARG A 117 -9.60 -17.24 3.78
N MET A 118 -8.84 -16.40 3.08
CA MET A 118 -7.63 -16.86 2.41
C MET A 118 -6.65 -17.45 3.44
N ASN A 119 -6.51 -18.77 3.41
CA ASN A 119 -5.52 -19.53 4.17
C ASN A 119 -4.25 -19.69 3.32
N SER A 120 -3.27 -20.44 3.84
CA SER A 120 -2.00 -20.66 3.16
C SER A 120 -2.15 -21.36 1.81
N GLU A 121 -3.10 -22.30 1.72
CA GLU A 121 -3.39 -23.05 0.50
C GLU A 121 -4.03 -22.15 -0.56
N GLY A 122 -5.02 -21.35 -0.18
CA GLY A 122 -5.65 -20.38 -1.09
C GLY A 122 -4.64 -19.35 -1.60
N TYR A 123 -3.76 -18.85 -0.73
CA TYR A 123 -2.68 -17.96 -1.13
C TYR A 123 -1.71 -18.63 -2.11
N LEU A 124 -1.36 -19.90 -1.88
CA LEU A 124 -0.50 -20.66 -2.80
C LEU A 124 -1.12 -20.80 -4.19
N GLU A 125 -2.43 -21.02 -4.29
CA GLU A 125 -3.12 -21.08 -5.60
C GLU A 125 -3.09 -19.71 -6.30
N VAL A 126 -3.31 -18.62 -5.57
CA VAL A 126 -3.15 -17.25 -6.12
C VAL A 126 -1.74 -17.01 -6.67
N LEU A 127 -0.69 -17.52 -6.00
CA LEU A 127 0.66 -17.41 -6.53
C LEU A 127 0.89 -18.27 -7.79
N LYS A 128 0.33 -19.48 -7.85
CA LYS A 128 0.49 -20.35 -9.02
C LYS A 128 -0.26 -19.84 -10.23
N ASP A 129 -1.44 -19.27 -10.00
CA ASP A 129 -2.32 -18.82 -11.07
C ASP A 129 -2.01 -17.36 -11.40
N ASP A 130 -2.32 -16.42 -10.52
CA ASP A 130 -2.32 -14.99 -10.81
C ASP A 130 -0.93 -14.36 -10.88
N LEU A 131 0.00 -14.73 -9.99
CA LEU A 131 1.38 -14.22 -10.04
C LEU A 131 2.10 -14.75 -11.30
N LEU A 132 2.09 -16.07 -11.53
CA LEU A 132 2.74 -16.64 -12.71
C LEU A 132 2.09 -16.17 -14.02
N GLN A 133 0.76 -16.02 -14.05
CA GLN A 133 0.06 -15.47 -15.20
C GLN A 133 0.42 -14.00 -15.43
N THR A 134 0.61 -13.19 -14.37
CA THR A 134 1.15 -11.82 -14.50
C THR A 134 2.53 -11.83 -15.14
N MET A 135 3.46 -12.66 -14.64
CA MET A 135 4.81 -12.76 -15.19
C MET A 135 4.80 -13.17 -16.66
N LYS A 136 3.95 -14.14 -17.02
CA LYS A 136 3.77 -14.61 -18.39
C LYS A 136 3.18 -13.53 -19.29
N SER A 137 2.17 -12.80 -18.84
CA SER A 137 1.50 -11.74 -19.61
C SER A 137 2.46 -10.62 -20.03
N TYR A 138 3.41 -10.26 -19.16
CA TYR A 138 4.44 -9.26 -19.46
C TYR A 138 5.74 -9.85 -20.04
N GLY A 139 5.82 -11.17 -20.23
CA GLY A 139 7.02 -11.82 -20.74
C GLY A 139 8.24 -11.65 -19.84
N LEU A 140 8.04 -11.62 -18.51
CA LEU A 140 9.12 -11.42 -17.55
C LEU A 140 10.02 -12.66 -17.50
N ASP A 141 11.34 -12.44 -17.55
CA ASP A 141 12.32 -13.48 -17.27
C ASP A 141 12.30 -13.80 -15.78
N SER A 142 11.65 -14.92 -15.42
CA SER A 142 11.48 -15.33 -14.04
C SER A 142 12.81 -15.42 -13.27
N SER A 143 13.94 -15.73 -13.93
CA SER A 143 15.25 -15.81 -13.27
C SER A 143 15.80 -14.46 -12.81
N ARG A 144 15.25 -13.36 -13.34
CA ARG A 144 15.64 -11.98 -12.98
C ARG A 144 14.66 -11.33 -12.02
N VAL A 145 13.47 -11.91 -11.86
CA VAL A 145 12.41 -11.37 -11.01
C VAL A 145 12.75 -11.52 -9.54
N VAL A 146 12.39 -10.50 -8.79
CA VAL A 146 12.41 -10.49 -7.33
C VAL A 146 10.96 -10.35 -6.86
N PHE A 147 10.41 -11.36 -6.20
CA PHE A 147 9.05 -11.35 -5.71
C PHE A 147 8.99 -10.82 -4.27
N GLN A 148 8.20 -9.78 -4.04
CA GLN A 148 7.94 -9.22 -2.71
C GLN A 148 6.57 -9.68 -2.20
N GLN A 149 6.56 -10.20 -0.97
CA GLN A 149 5.38 -10.44 -0.15
C GLN A 149 5.68 -10.00 1.29
N ASP A 150 4.64 -9.78 2.11
CA ASP A 150 4.83 -9.43 3.51
C ASP A 150 5.08 -10.68 4.40
N ASN A 151 5.20 -10.47 5.72
CA ASN A 151 5.47 -11.55 6.68
C ASN A 151 4.21 -12.11 7.35
N ASP A 152 3.03 -12.01 6.72
CA ASP A 152 1.82 -12.66 7.23
C ASP A 152 2.07 -14.17 7.45
N PRO A 153 1.56 -14.76 8.55
CA PRO A 153 1.62 -16.21 8.77
C PRO A 153 1.26 -17.07 7.55
N LYS A 154 0.30 -16.66 6.71
CA LYS A 154 -0.10 -17.41 5.51
C LYS A 154 1.00 -17.40 4.43
N HIS A 155 1.66 -16.26 4.24
CA HIS A 155 2.76 -16.07 3.27
C HIS A 155 4.04 -16.79 3.72
N THR A 156 4.21 -16.95 5.03
CA THR A 156 5.40 -17.56 5.64
C THR A 156 5.19 -19.01 6.06
N SER A 157 4.05 -19.59 5.69
CA SER A 157 3.72 -21.00 5.90
C SER A 157 4.71 -21.93 5.20
N LYS A 158 4.76 -23.19 5.65
CA LYS A 158 5.69 -24.19 5.09
C LYS A 158 5.43 -24.43 3.59
N ILE A 159 4.16 -24.60 3.21
CA ILE A 159 3.77 -24.93 1.83
C ILE A 159 4.12 -23.79 0.86
N VAL A 160 3.93 -22.53 1.27
CA VAL A 160 4.23 -21.36 0.44
C VAL A 160 5.74 -21.20 0.28
N LYS A 161 6.50 -21.31 1.38
CA LYS A 161 7.97 -21.24 1.33
C LYS A 161 8.59 -22.34 0.48
N GLU A 162 8.12 -23.58 0.62
CA GLU A 162 8.62 -24.70 -0.18
C GLU A 162 8.36 -24.48 -1.67
N TRP A 163 7.19 -23.97 -2.04
CA TRP A 163 6.89 -23.66 -3.44
C TRP A 163 7.72 -22.49 -3.97
N ILE A 164 7.84 -21.39 -3.23
CA ILE A 164 8.66 -20.22 -3.60
C ILE A 164 10.11 -20.64 -3.82
N ASN A 165 10.67 -21.49 -2.95
CA ASN A 165 12.05 -21.97 -3.08
C ASN A 165 12.30 -22.86 -4.32
N GLN A 166 11.24 -23.36 -4.96
CA GLN A 166 11.33 -24.12 -6.21
C GLN A 166 11.19 -23.23 -7.44
N GLN A 167 10.82 -21.96 -7.26
CA GLN A 167 10.66 -21.02 -8.37
C GLN A 167 12.01 -20.44 -8.80
N PRO A 168 12.16 -20.08 -10.09
CA PRO A 168 13.38 -19.45 -10.60
C PRO A 168 13.57 -18.00 -10.13
N PHE A 169 12.52 -17.35 -9.63
CA PHE A 169 12.60 -15.98 -9.10
C PHE A 169 13.13 -15.96 -7.66
N GLU A 170 13.72 -14.84 -7.27
CA GLU A 170 14.17 -14.61 -5.90
C GLU A 170 13.01 -14.09 -5.04
N ALA A 171 12.91 -14.52 -3.78
CA ALA A 171 11.99 -13.92 -2.83
C ALA A 171 12.69 -12.79 -2.06
N LEU A 172 12.12 -11.60 -2.08
CA LEU A 172 12.61 -10.45 -1.33
C LEU A 172 12.35 -10.66 0.16
N GLU A 173 13.42 -10.70 0.97
CA GLU A 173 13.26 -10.57 2.42
C GLU A 173 12.54 -9.25 2.71
N TRP A 174 11.47 -9.25 3.52
CA TRP A 174 10.70 -8.05 3.80
C TRP A 174 10.77 -7.66 5.28
N PRO A 175 10.97 -6.37 5.62
CA PRO A 175 11.06 -5.97 7.01
C PRO A 175 9.66 -5.89 7.66
N PRO A 176 9.50 -6.31 8.92
CA PRO A 176 8.20 -6.38 9.57
C PRO A 176 7.54 -5.01 9.72
N GLN A 177 6.21 -4.96 9.60
CA GLN A 177 5.40 -3.75 9.76
C GLN A 177 5.85 -2.60 8.83
N SER A 178 6.06 -2.89 7.55
CA SER A 178 6.58 -1.92 6.57
C SER A 178 5.68 -1.67 5.36
N PRO A 179 4.37 -1.38 5.57
CA PRO A 179 3.48 -1.04 4.46
C PRO A 179 3.93 0.25 3.75
N ASP A 180 4.61 1.16 4.45
CA ASP A 180 5.14 2.40 3.88
C ASP A 180 6.27 2.21 2.87
N LEU A 181 6.82 1.00 2.78
CA LEU A 181 7.84 0.62 1.79
C LEU A 181 7.26 -0.17 0.62
N ASN A 182 5.99 -0.58 0.70
CA ASN A 182 5.34 -1.33 -0.36
C ASN A 182 4.59 -0.36 -1.30
N PRO A 183 5.02 -0.16 -2.56
CA PRO A 183 4.37 0.79 -3.46
C PRO A 183 2.92 0.41 -3.81
N ILE A 184 2.55 -0.88 -3.70
CA ILE A 184 1.17 -1.32 -3.99
C ILE A 184 0.16 -0.74 -3.01
N GLU A 185 0.56 -0.39 -1.78
CA GLU A 185 -0.30 0.30 -0.81
C GLU A 185 -0.76 1.68 -1.32
N HIS A 186 0.13 2.37 -2.05
CA HIS A 186 -0.22 3.60 -2.73
C HIS A 186 -1.11 3.35 -3.94
N MET A 187 -0.93 2.23 -4.63
CA MET A 187 -1.81 1.81 -5.73
C MET A 187 -3.21 1.44 -5.24
N TRP A 188 -3.35 0.81 -4.08
CA TRP A 188 -4.64 0.57 -3.43
C TRP A 188 -5.36 1.85 -3.06
N ALA A 189 -4.63 2.84 -2.54
CA ALA A 189 -5.19 4.16 -2.30
C ALA A 189 -5.62 4.85 -3.61
N HIS A 190 -4.85 4.68 -4.69
CA HIS A 190 -5.23 5.14 -6.03
C HIS A 190 -6.55 4.48 -6.46
N LEU A 191 -6.59 3.14 -6.54
CA LEU A 191 -7.76 2.37 -6.96
C LEU A 191 -9.02 2.79 -6.21
N LYS A 192 -8.96 2.87 -4.87
CA LYS A 192 -10.12 3.25 -4.04
C LYS A 192 -10.58 4.68 -4.30
N ARG A 193 -9.65 5.59 -4.62
CA ARG A 193 -9.97 6.97 -4.97
C ARG A 193 -10.67 7.05 -6.32
N GLU A 194 -10.18 6.34 -7.33
CA GLU A 194 -10.81 6.32 -8.66
C GLU A 194 -12.17 5.65 -8.62
N LEU A 195 -12.33 4.54 -7.89
CA LEU A 195 -13.63 3.92 -7.64
C LEU A 195 -14.65 4.87 -7.00
N PHE A 196 -14.18 5.84 -6.20
CA PHE A 196 -15.02 6.84 -5.57
C PHE A 196 -15.36 8.00 -6.51
N HIS A 197 -14.45 8.41 -7.39
CA HIS A 197 -14.63 9.58 -8.26
C HIS A 197 -15.25 9.25 -9.62
N SER A 198 -14.96 8.08 -10.19
CA SER A 198 -15.36 7.72 -11.54
C SER A 198 -16.81 7.21 -11.64
N TYR A 199 -17.49 7.00 -10.52
CA TYR A 199 -18.86 6.49 -10.49
C TYR A 199 -19.79 7.40 -9.67
N GLU A 200 -20.86 7.90 -10.30
CA GLU A 200 -21.83 8.80 -9.67
C GLU A 200 -22.61 8.16 -8.53
N ALA A 201 -22.84 6.84 -8.60
CA ALA A 201 -23.60 6.09 -7.61
C ALA A 201 -22.81 4.86 -7.13
N PRO A 202 -22.97 4.44 -5.86
CA PRO A 202 -22.39 3.20 -5.35
C PRO A 202 -22.79 1.97 -6.17
N PRO A 203 -22.00 0.88 -6.15
CA PRO A 203 -22.36 -0.37 -6.80
C PRO A 203 -23.65 -0.95 -6.20
N THR A 204 -24.55 -1.40 -7.06
CA THR A 204 -25.85 -1.99 -6.66
C THR A 204 -25.73 -3.44 -6.17
N SER A 205 -24.61 -4.11 -6.47
CA SER A 205 -24.34 -5.51 -6.09
C SER A 205 -22.85 -5.76 -5.87
N MET A 206 -22.50 -6.92 -5.29
CA MET A 206 -21.09 -7.35 -5.16
C MET A 206 -20.46 -7.62 -6.53
N HIS A 207 -21.22 -8.20 -7.45
CA HIS A 207 -20.76 -8.39 -8.83
C HIS A 207 -20.46 -7.05 -9.53
N GLY A 208 -21.34 -6.06 -9.37
CA GLY A 208 -21.10 -4.72 -9.90
C GLY A 208 -19.89 -4.04 -9.25
N LEU A 209 -19.62 -4.29 -7.96
CA LEU A 209 -18.39 -3.81 -7.33
C LEU A 209 -17.16 -4.49 -7.95
N TRP A 210 -17.20 -5.82 -8.15
CA TRP A 210 -16.10 -6.57 -8.75
C TRP A 210 -15.78 -6.10 -10.17
N GLU A 211 -16.81 -5.88 -10.99
CA GLU A 211 -16.64 -5.38 -12.36
C GLU A 211 -15.95 -3.99 -12.36
N ARG A 212 -16.38 -3.08 -11.48
CA ARG A 212 -15.76 -1.76 -11.34
C ARG A 212 -14.32 -1.84 -10.85
N ILE A 213 -14.02 -2.73 -9.89
CA ILE A 213 -12.65 -2.98 -9.43
C ILE A 213 -11.78 -3.40 -10.60
N GLY A 214 -12.20 -4.41 -11.37
CA GLY A 214 -11.47 -4.89 -12.54
C GLY A 214 -11.25 -3.80 -13.60
N GLN A 215 -12.33 -3.10 -13.99
CA GLN A 215 -12.26 -1.99 -14.95
C GLN A 215 -11.28 -0.90 -14.50
N THR A 216 -11.37 -0.49 -13.23
CA THR A 216 -10.52 0.58 -12.69
C THR A 216 -9.08 0.12 -12.55
N TRP A 217 -8.85 -1.10 -12.06
CA TRP A 217 -7.51 -1.66 -11.88
C TRP A 217 -6.76 -1.78 -13.21
N TYR A 218 -7.39 -2.36 -14.23
CA TYR A 218 -6.77 -2.54 -15.54
C TYR A 218 -6.70 -1.25 -16.38
N ALA A 219 -7.35 -0.17 -15.95
CA ALA A 219 -7.19 1.16 -16.55
C ALA A 219 -5.93 1.90 -16.04
N ILE A 220 -5.32 1.46 -14.94
CA ILE A 220 -4.10 2.06 -14.39
C ILE A 220 -2.95 1.86 -15.38
N SER A 221 -2.28 2.96 -15.73
CA SER A 221 -1.26 2.94 -16.75
C SER A 221 0.08 2.42 -16.23
N LYS A 222 0.93 1.95 -17.15
CA LYS A 222 2.32 1.56 -16.85
C LYS A 222 3.09 2.70 -16.18
N GLU A 223 2.92 3.92 -16.67
CA GLU A 223 3.58 5.13 -16.15
C GLU A 223 3.16 5.41 -14.69
N GLU A 224 1.92 5.09 -14.32
CA GLU A 224 1.46 5.20 -12.94
C GLU A 224 2.15 4.18 -12.03
N CYS A 225 2.25 2.92 -12.47
CA CYS A 225 3.02 1.88 -11.75
C CYS A 225 4.47 2.31 -11.52
N GLN A 226 5.15 2.75 -12.58
CA GLN A 226 6.53 3.23 -12.51
C GLN A 226 6.67 4.39 -11.54
N LYS A 227 5.79 5.38 -11.63
CA LYS A 227 5.78 6.54 -10.74
C LYS A 227 5.64 6.15 -9.27
N TYR A 228 4.75 5.22 -8.92
CA TYR A 228 4.59 4.80 -7.52
C TYR A 228 5.81 4.01 -7.02
N ILE A 229 6.39 3.14 -7.85
CA ILE A 229 7.61 2.39 -7.53
C ILE A 229 8.78 3.37 -7.32
N GLU A 230 9.06 4.25 -8.27
CA GLU A 230 10.14 5.24 -8.19
C GLU A 230 10.01 6.16 -6.97
N ASN A 231 8.80 6.66 -6.69
CA ASN A 231 8.57 7.55 -5.55
C ASN A 231 8.81 6.82 -4.22
N THR A 232 8.38 5.57 -4.11
CA THR A 232 8.58 4.77 -2.89
C THR A 232 10.07 4.51 -2.68
N VAL A 233 10.79 4.09 -3.72
CA VAL A 233 12.24 3.88 -3.67
C VAL A 233 12.96 5.16 -3.27
N THR A 234 12.70 6.26 -3.99
CA THR A 234 13.44 7.53 -3.85
C THR A 234 13.14 8.24 -2.54
N HIS A 235 11.89 8.22 -2.07
CA HIS A 235 11.44 9.05 -0.94
C HIS A 235 11.15 8.26 0.34
N LYS A 236 11.08 6.94 0.30
CA LYS A 236 10.84 6.09 1.49
C LYS A 236 12.03 5.19 1.79
N ILE A 237 12.46 4.40 0.80
CA ILE A 237 13.51 3.39 1.00
C ILE A 237 14.88 4.07 1.13
N VAL A 238 15.30 4.87 0.14
CA VAL A 238 16.62 5.54 0.15
C VAL A 238 16.84 6.44 1.38
N PRO A 239 15.87 7.26 1.83
CA PRO A 239 16.05 8.10 3.01
C PRO A 239 16.12 7.32 4.32
N MET A 240 15.63 6.07 4.38
CA MET A 240 15.65 5.26 5.60
C MET A 240 17.08 4.98 6.07
N PHE A 241 18.06 4.88 5.16
CA PHE A 241 19.47 4.73 5.52
C PHE A 241 20.10 6.06 5.98
N ARG A 242 19.57 7.20 5.53
CA ARG A 242 20.18 8.53 5.74
C ARG A 242 19.75 9.20 7.04
N ASN A 243 18.50 9.02 7.48
CA ASN A 243 17.92 9.90 8.48
C ASN A 243 17.53 9.27 9.83
N PHE A 244 17.71 7.97 10.07
CA PHE A 244 17.34 7.29 11.35
C PHE A 244 15.90 7.55 11.85
N LEU A 245 15.04 8.13 11.03
CA LEU A 245 13.68 8.51 11.38
C LEU A 245 12.76 7.34 11.03
N PHE A 246 12.66 6.37 11.94
CA PHE A 246 11.60 5.36 11.96
C PHE A 246 10.25 5.97 12.35
#